data_AF-A0A7G8F378-F1
#
_entry.id   AF-A0A7G8F378-F1
#
_cell.length_a   1.000
_cell.length_b   1.000
_cell.length_c   1.000
_cell.angle_alpha   90.00
_cell.angle_beta   90.00
_cell.angle_gamma   90.00
#
_symmetry.space_group_name_H-M   'P 1'
#
loop_
_entity.id
_entity.type
_entity.pdbx_description
1 polymer ?
#
loop_
_entity_poly.entity_id
_entity_poly.type
_entity_poly.pdbx_seq_one_letter_code
_entity_poly.pdbx_strand_id
1 'polypeptide(L)'
;MPAPKSTTQPNARCWVWFKGDPLKTEGSWKGGWYGAPSVIGGVRIEHHDYVPCRVPEWRVVFSEPADLLSPPSVPDDAEWKLYPTEPQ
;
A
#
# COMPACT_ATOMS: atom_id res chain seq x y z
N MET A 1 5.65 13.10 -28.37
CA MET A 1 6.29 12.06 -27.53
C MET A 1 5.20 11.34 -26.76
N PRO A 2 4.93 10.06 -27.02
CA PRO A 2 3.97 9.32 -26.21
C PRO A 2 4.54 9.13 -24.80
N ALA A 3 3.72 9.39 -23.77
CA ALA A 3 4.08 9.17 -22.37
C ALA A 3 4.55 7.71 -22.17
N PRO A 4 5.55 7.45 -21.31
CA PRO A 4 5.98 6.09 -21.02
C PRO A 4 4.78 5.30 -20.50
N LYS A 5 4.45 4.21 -21.21
CA LYS A 5 3.42 3.27 -20.80
C LYS A 5 3.82 2.75 -19.41
N SER A 6 3.00 3.03 -18.41
CA SER A 6 3.21 2.53 -17.05
C SER A 6 3.35 1.00 -17.07
N THR A 7 4.52 0.51 -16.69
CA THR A 7 4.89 -0.92 -16.63
C THR A 7 4.34 -1.62 -15.39
N THR A 8 3.15 -1.24 -14.94
CA THR A 8 2.52 -1.83 -13.76
C THR A 8 1.15 -2.37 -14.16
N GLN A 9 0.81 -3.57 -13.69
CA GLN A 9 -0.52 -4.19 -13.80
C GLN A 9 -1.65 -3.16 -13.53
N PRO A 10 -2.88 -3.35 -14.05
CA PRO A 10 -3.94 -2.35 -13.90
C PRO A 10 -4.10 -1.97 -12.43
N ASN A 11 -3.72 -0.73 -12.12
CA ASN A 11 -3.83 -0.13 -10.82
C ASN A 11 -5.28 -0.27 -10.31
N ALA A 12 -5.47 -1.09 -9.28
CA ALA A 12 -6.78 -1.34 -8.70
C ALA A 12 -6.97 -0.48 -7.46
N ARG A 13 -8.21 -0.02 -7.21
CA ARG A 13 -8.52 0.67 -5.95
C ARG A 13 -8.21 -0.27 -4.78
N CYS A 14 -7.51 0.24 -3.79
CA CYS A 14 -7.15 -0.54 -2.62
C CYS A 14 -7.24 0.31 -1.35
N TRP A 15 -7.15 -0.38 -0.22
CA TRP A 15 -7.04 0.19 1.10
C TRP A 15 -5.68 -0.13 1.67
N VAL A 16 -5.06 0.84 2.33
CA VAL A 16 -3.72 0.70 2.92
C VAL A 16 -3.83 0.90 4.43
N TRP A 17 -3.19 0.01 5.21
CA TRP A 17 -3.16 0.12 6.66
C TRP A 17 -2.16 1.18 7.11
N PHE A 18 -2.61 2.10 7.95
CA PHE A 18 -1.76 3.07 8.63
C PHE A 18 -1.70 2.71 10.11
N LYS A 19 -0.49 2.62 10.67
CA LYS A 19 -0.28 2.30 12.10
C LYS A 19 -0.90 3.33 13.04
N GLY A 20 -1.07 4.57 12.58
CA GLY A 20 -1.44 5.69 13.43
C GLY A 20 -0.30 6.13 14.36
N ASP A 21 -0.58 7.10 15.21
CA ASP A 21 0.26 7.52 16.34
C ASP A 21 -0.39 7.02 17.63
N PRO A 22 0.28 6.15 18.44
CA PRO A 22 -0.30 5.57 19.64
C PRO A 22 -0.86 6.57 20.66
N LEU A 23 -0.43 7.84 20.59
CA LEU A 23 -0.84 8.89 21.52
C LEU A 23 -1.86 9.87 20.93
N LYS A 24 -2.13 9.82 19.62
CA LYS A 24 -2.96 10.83 18.94
C LYS A 24 -4.01 10.24 18.01
N THR A 25 -3.68 9.17 17.29
CA THR A 25 -4.52 8.63 16.23
C THR A 25 -4.40 7.12 16.15
N GLU A 26 -5.51 6.42 16.26
CA GLU A 26 -5.54 4.97 16.13
C GLU A 26 -5.17 4.52 14.71
N GLY A 27 -4.65 3.31 14.60
CA GLY A 27 -4.39 2.68 13.32
C GLY A 27 -5.68 2.50 12.53
N SER A 28 -5.63 2.73 11.23
CA SER A 28 -6.81 2.57 10.38
C SER A 28 -6.47 2.25 8.93
N TRP A 29 -7.38 1.54 8.28
CA TRP A 29 -7.40 1.37 6.84
C TRP A 29 -7.83 2.67 6.17
N LYS A 30 -7.06 3.10 5.16
CA LYS A 30 -7.35 4.29 4.35
C LYS A 30 -7.61 3.86 2.90
N GLY A 31 -8.77 4.26 2.38
CA GLY A 31 -9.14 4.10 0.98
C GLY A 31 -8.60 5.23 0.11
N GLY A 32 -8.98 5.23 -1.17
CA GLY A 32 -8.54 6.25 -2.14
C GLY A 32 -7.17 5.95 -2.78
N TRP A 33 -6.54 4.84 -2.40
CA TRP A 33 -5.27 4.40 -2.96
C TRP A 33 -5.47 3.56 -4.21
N TYR A 34 -4.46 3.58 -5.06
CA TYR A 34 -4.31 2.64 -6.16
C TYR A 34 -3.13 1.72 -5.87
N GLY A 35 -3.34 0.42 -5.99
CA GLY A 35 -2.36 -0.61 -5.72
C GLY A 35 -2.14 -1.51 -6.93
N ALA A 36 -0.90 -1.96 -7.12
CA ALA A 36 -0.57 -2.99 -8.09
C ALA A 36 0.54 -3.91 -7.54
N PRO A 37 0.39 -5.24 -7.64
CA PRO A 37 1.44 -6.18 -7.27
C PRO A 37 2.73 -5.90 -8.04
N SER A 38 3.87 -5.92 -7.34
CA SER A 38 5.17 -5.69 -7.95
C SER A 38 5.88 -7.01 -8.29
N VAL A 39 6.61 -7.04 -9.40
CA VAL A 39 7.41 -8.21 -9.84
C VAL A 39 8.53 -8.58 -8.86
N ILE A 40 8.95 -7.64 -8.02
CA ILE A 40 9.96 -7.83 -6.98
C ILE A 40 9.34 -8.12 -5.60
N GLY A 41 8.03 -8.41 -5.55
CA GLY A 41 7.26 -8.71 -4.33
C GLY A 41 6.59 -7.49 -3.71
N GLY A 42 5.58 -7.70 -2.87
CA GLY A 42 4.80 -6.60 -2.27
C GLY A 42 3.91 -5.87 -3.27
N VAL A 43 3.35 -4.75 -2.83
CA VAL A 43 2.39 -3.94 -3.58
C VAL A 43 2.92 -2.53 -3.73
N ARG A 44 3.00 -2.05 -4.98
CA ARG A 44 3.23 -0.63 -5.25
C ARG A 44 1.92 0.12 -5.02
N ILE A 45 1.94 1.10 -4.15
CA ILE A 45 0.80 1.95 -3.83
C ILE A 45 1.03 3.38 -4.29
N GLU A 46 -0.05 4.02 -4.76
CA GLU A 46 -0.06 5.37 -5.30
C GLU A 46 -1.26 6.14 -4.76
N HIS A 47 -1.03 7.39 -4.37
CA HIS A 47 -2.04 8.35 -3.95
C HIS A 47 -1.55 9.76 -4.29
N HIS A 48 -2.46 10.66 -4.66
CA HIS A 48 -2.09 12.00 -5.13
C HIS A 48 -1.30 12.83 -4.10
N ASP A 49 -1.57 12.64 -2.81
CA ASP A 49 -0.87 13.34 -1.73
C ASP A 49 0.47 12.70 -1.30
N TYR A 50 0.84 11.54 -1.85
CA TYR A 50 1.98 10.76 -1.37
C TYR A 50 2.92 10.35 -2.51
N VAL A 51 4.21 10.24 -2.18
CA VAL A 51 5.19 9.67 -3.09
C VAL A 51 4.89 8.18 -3.29
N PRO A 52 4.78 7.69 -4.54
CA PRO A 52 4.63 6.27 -4.83
C PRO A 52 5.68 5.43 -4.11
N CYS A 53 5.24 4.33 -3.48
CA CYS A 53 6.16 3.43 -2.80
C CYS A 53 5.67 1.99 -2.81
N ARG A 54 6.56 1.08 -2.45
CA ARG A 54 6.26 -0.35 -2.32
C ARG A 54 6.09 -0.70 -0.86
N VAL A 55 5.02 -1.43 -0.54
CA VAL A 55 4.68 -1.88 0.80
C VAL A 55 4.44 -3.39 0.80
N PRO A 56 4.51 -4.07 1.95
CA PRO A 56 4.15 -5.47 2.03
C PRO A 56 2.67 -5.72 1.73
N GLU A 57 2.36 -6.94 1.29
CA GLU A 57 1.01 -7.35 0.92
C GLU A 57 0.05 -7.32 2.11
N TRP A 58 0.49 -7.67 3.33
CA TRP A 58 -0.34 -7.63 4.54
C TRP A 58 -0.84 -6.22 4.87
N ARG A 59 -0.21 -5.17 4.31
CA ARG A 59 -0.58 -3.78 4.52
C ARG A 59 -1.61 -3.28 3.51
N VAL A 60 -2.01 -4.09 2.53
CA VAL A 60 -2.91 -3.68 1.45
C VAL A 60 -4.03 -4.69 1.28
N VAL A 61 -5.27 -4.19 1.14
CA VAL A 61 -6.41 -5.01 0.72
C VAL A 61 -7.10 -4.36 -0.47
N PHE A 62 -7.54 -5.19 -1.43
CA PHE A 62 -8.21 -4.72 -2.66
C PHE A 62 -9.74 -4.69 -2.55
N SER A 63 -10.27 -5.02 -1.37
CA SER A 63 -11.69 -4.91 -1.03
C SER A 63 -11.82 -4.04 0.20
N GLU A 64 -12.95 -3.35 0.35
CA GLU A 64 -13.22 -2.55 1.53
C GLU A 64 -13.21 -3.43 2.79
N PRO A 65 -12.38 -3.12 3.81
CA PRO A 65 -12.38 -3.86 5.06
C PRO A 65 -13.72 -3.72 5.79
N ALA A 66 -14.20 -4.81 6.39
CA ALA A 66 -15.43 -4.80 7.19
C ALA A 66 -15.32 -3.88 8.43
N ASP A 67 -14.12 -3.77 8.99
CA ASP A 67 -13.79 -2.85 10.08
C ASP A 67 -12.52 -2.06 9.71
N LEU A 68 -12.66 -0.74 9.61
CA LEU A 68 -11.57 0.15 9.23
C LEU A 68 -10.54 0.34 10.35
N LEU A 69 -10.86 -0.03 11.61
CA LEU A 69 -9.96 0.11 12.76
C LEU A 69 -9.33 -1.23 13.17
N SER A 70 -9.79 -2.35 12.58
CA SER A 70 -9.17 -3.65 12.85
C SER A 70 -7.84 -3.79 12.11
N PRO A 71 -6.72 -3.99 12.83
CA PRO A 71 -5.41 -4.15 12.20
C PRO A 71 -5.34 -5.43 11.35
N PRO A 72 -4.51 -5.46 10.29
CA PRO A 72 -4.11 -6.70 9.65
C PRO A 72 -3.26 -7.55 10.60
N SER A 73 -3.02 -8.81 10.23
CA SER A 73 -2.02 -9.65 10.89
C SER A 73 -0.60 -9.15 10.58
N VAL A 74 -0.09 -8.25 11.40
CA VAL A 74 1.25 -7.66 11.27
C VAL A 74 2.29 -8.64 11.83
N PRO A 75 3.33 -9.03 11.06
CA PRO A 75 4.45 -9.84 11.57
C PRO A 75 5.26 -9.10 12.66
N ASP A 76 5.91 -9.84 13.58
CA ASP A 76 6.70 -9.24 14.66
C ASP A 76 7.88 -8.38 14.16
N ASP A 77 8.62 -8.86 13.15
CA ASP A 77 9.71 -8.13 12.47
C ASP A 77 9.25 -7.48 11.16
N ALA A 78 8.02 -6.96 11.13
CA ALA A 78 7.42 -6.42 9.91
C ALA A 78 8.16 -5.19 9.38
N GLU A 79 8.68 -5.29 8.15
CA GLU A 79 9.11 -4.13 7.37
C GLU A 79 7.89 -3.40 6.81
N TRP A 80 7.74 -2.09 7.06
CA TRP A 80 6.53 -1.33 6.67
C TRP A 80 6.57 -0.75 5.26
N LYS A 81 7.76 -0.67 4.66
CA LYS A 81 8.02 -0.11 3.34
C LYS A 81 9.19 -0.87 2.73
N LEU A 82 8.98 -1.41 1.53
CA LEU A 82 9.93 -2.25 0.82
C LEU A 82 10.78 -1.41 -0.14
N TYR A 83 12.06 -1.76 -0.28
CA TYR A 83 12.97 -1.17 -1.26
C TYR A 83 13.66 -2.27 -2.09
N PRO A 84 13.99 -2.01 -3.37
CA PRO A 84 13.70 -0.79 -4.15
C PRO A 84 12.21 -0.65 -4.47
N THR A 85 11.75 0.55 -4.83
CA THR A 85 10.34 0.79 -5.20
C THR A 85 10.00 0.22 -6.59
N GLU A 86 10.95 0.32 -7.52
CA GLU A 86 10.84 -0.15 -8.90
C GLU A 86 11.89 -1.23 -9.17
N PRO A 87 11.60 -2.20 -10.05
CA PRO A 87 12.62 -3.07 -10.60
C PRO A 87 13.64 -2.25 -11.40
N GLN A 88 14.92 -2.62 -11.31
CA GLN A 88 16.00 -2.08 -12.14
C GLN A 88 15.96 -2.64 -13.57
#